data_AF-A0A2V7DD37-F1
#
_entry.id   AF-A0A2V7DD37-F1
#
_cell.length_a   1.000
_cell.length_b   1.000
_cell.length_c   1.000
_cell.angle_alpha   90.00
_cell.angle_beta   90.00
_cell.angle_gamma   90.00
#
_symmetry.space_group_name_H-M   'P 1'
#
loop_
_entity.id
_entity.type
_entity.pdbx_description
1 polymer ?
#
loop_
_entity_poly.entity_id
_entity_poly.type
_entity_poly.pdbx_seq_one_letter_code
_entity_poly.pdbx_strand_id
1 'polypeptide(L)'
;MVKARGFGYIEIVIVVAVVAVAGFLLMKYFTSTATTVEKLQHDRPLARTKLAADQATLTSVQGLVRSYQAEKGQFPPDKAAVVGLLASPPRFQCPGNDFEYDPATGTLGLAINDDSRC
;
A
#
# COMPACT_ATOMS: atom_id res chain seq x y z
N MET A 1 30.66 -56.26 17.04
CA MET A 1 29.60 -57.08 16.40
C MET A 1 28.34 -56.23 16.38
N VAL A 2 28.09 -55.52 15.27
CA VAL A 2 26.98 -54.56 15.16
C VAL A 2 25.68 -55.34 15.01
N LYS A 3 24.82 -55.28 16.02
CA LYS A 3 23.54 -55.99 16.07
C LYS A 3 22.53 -55.25 15.19
N ALA A 4 22.49 -55.57 13.90
CA ALA A 4 21.38 -55.17 13.04
C ALA A 4 20.12 -55.91 13.50
N ARG A 5 19.34 -55.29 14.39
CA ARG A 5 17.99 -55.76 14.73
C ARG A 5 17.08 -55.40 13.57
N GLY A 6 16.53 -56.40 12.89
CA GLY A 6 15.61 -56.21 11.77
C GLY A 6 14.42 -55.37 12.20
N PHE A 7 14.15 -54.31 11.43
CA PHE A 7 12.98 -53.44 11.56
C PHE A 7 11.72 -54.30 11.48
N GLY A 8 10.97 -54.38 12.58
CA GLY A 8 9.68 -55.08 12.59
C GLY A 8 8.60 -54.25 11.88
N TYR A 9 7.56 -54.90 11.34
CA TYR A 9 6.41 -54.24 10.70
C TYR A 9 5.82 -53.10 11.56
N ILE A 10 5.80 -53.27 12.88
CA ILE A 10 5.31 -52.28 13.84
C ILE A 10 6.15 -50.99 13.79
N GLU A 11 7.47 -51.11 13.67
CA GLU A 11 8.37 -49.97 13.63
C GLU A 11 8.20 -49.15 12.35
N ILE A 12 7.99 -49.83 11.21
CA ILE A 12 7.68 -49.18 9.93
C ILE A 12 6.36 -48.40 10.02
N VAL A 13 5.32 -49.00 10.60
CA VAL A 13 4.01 -48.34 10.76
C VAL A 13 4.13 -47.09 11.65
N ILE A 14 4.92 -47.15 12.73
CA ILE A 14 5.16 -46.01 13.61
C ILE A 14 5.90 -44.88 12.86
N VAL A 15 6.96 -45.22 12.13
CA VAL A 15 7.72 -44.22 11.35
C VAL A 15 6.82 -43.55 10.31
N VAL A 16 6.01 -44.31 9.58
CA VAL A 16 5.07 -43.77 8.59
C VAL A 16 4.05 -42.84 9.25
N ALA A 17 3.51 -43.21 10.41
CA ALA A 17 2.56 -42.36 11.14
C ALA A 17 3.20 -41.03 11.56
N VAL A 18 4.43 -41.04 12.07
CA VAL A 18 5.15 -39.82 12.47
C VAL A 18 5.44 -38.94 11.26
N VAL A 19 5.89 -39.52 10.14
CA VAL A 19 6.16 -38.77 8.90
C VAL A 19 4.86 -38.15 8.34
N ALA A 20 3.75 -38.87 8.38
CA ALA A 20 2.45 -38.35 7.94
C ALA A 20 1.97 -37.18 8.80
N VAL A 21 2.10 -37.27 10.12
CA VAL A 21 1.74 -36.18 11.05
C VAL A 21 2.65 -34.97 10.84
N ALA A 22 3.96 -35.18 10.72
CA ALA A 22 4.90 -34.10 10.44
C ALA A 22 4.61 -33.41 9.10
N GLY A 23 4.34 -34.19 8.03
CA GLY A 23 3.97 -33.66 6.72
C GLY A 23 2.65 -32.88 6.73
N PHE A 24 1.64 -33.37 7.47
CA PHE A 24 0.37 -32.67 7.64
C PHE A 24 0.53 -31.33 8.37
N LEU A 25 1.30 -31.31 9.46
CA LEU A 25 1.55 -30.09 10.24
C LEU A 25 2.36 -29.06 9.42
N LEU A 26 3.35 -29.51 8.66
CA LEU A 26 4.12 -28.64 7.77
C LEU A 26 3.24 -28.05 6.66
N MET A 27 2.39 -28.84 6.00
CA MET A 27 1.45 -28.32 5.00
C MET A 27 0.48 -27.28 5.57
N LYS A 28 -0.03 -27.48 6.79
CA LYS A 28 -0.88 -26.48 7.47
C LYS A 28 -0.15 -25.16 7.74
N TYR A 29 1.14 -25.21 8.07
CA TYR A 29 1.95 -24.01 8.27
C TYR A 29 2.22 -23.27 6.95
N PHE A 30 2.58 -23.99 5.88
CA PHE A 30 2.87 -23.38 4.59
C PHE A 30 1.63 -22.81 3.89
N THR A 31 0.48 -23.50 3.95
CA THR A 31 -0.79 -23.01 3.38
C THR A 31 -1.28 -21.71 4.05
N SER A 32 -1.03 -21.55 5.36
CA SER A 32 -1.34 -20.30 6.07
C SER A 32 -0.53 -19.10 5.56
N THR A 33 0.70 -19.34 5.10
CA THR A 33 1.57 -18.29 4.57
C THR A 33 1.18 -17.93 3.13
N ALA A 34 0.91 -18.92 2.28
CA ALA A 34 0.52 -18.69 0.88
C ALA A 34 -0.74 -17.81 0.74
N THR A 35 -1.77 -18.10 1.54
CA THR A 35 -3.04 -17.34 1.51
C THR A 35 -2.85 -15.85 1.88
N THR A 36 -1.82 -15.53 2.66
CA THR A 36 -1.56 -14.15 3.13
C THR A 36 -0.84 -13.33 2.06
N VAL A 37 0.12 -13.93 1.34
CA VAL A 37 0.83 -13.24 0.26
C VAL A 37 -0.09 -12.99 -0.94
N GLU A 38 -0.95 -13.95 -1.25
CA GLU A 38 -1.90 -13.87 -2.36
C GLU A 38 -2.96 -12.78 -2.12
N LYS A 39 -3.47 -12.64 -0.89
CA LYS A 39 -4.36 -11.53 -0.51
C LYS A 39 -3.67 -10.16 -0.57
N LEU A 40 -2.42 -10.06 -0.14
CA LEU A 40 -1.67 -8.80 -0.19
C LEU A 40 -1.36 -8.35 -1.62
N GLN A 41 -1.10 -9.29 -2.54
CA GLN A 41 -0.96 -8.98 -3.96
C GLN A 41 -2.29 -8.60 -4.61
N HIS A 42 -3.39 -9.24 -4.19
CA HIS A 42 -4.72 -8.95 -4.71
C HIS A 42 -5.24 -7.57 -4.26
N ASP A 43 -4.97 -7.16 -3.01
CA ASP A 43 -5.55 -5.94 -2.43
C ASP A 43 -4.81 -4.63 -2.77
N ARG A 44 -3.69 -4.67 -3.53
CA ARG A 44 -2.77 -3.53 -3.80
C ARG A 44 -2.77 -2.47 -2.68
N PRO A 45 -2.57 -2.85 -1.40
CA PRO A 45 -2.76 -1.93 -0.28
C PRO A 45 -1.81 -0.73 -0.36
N LEU A 46 -0.62 -0.95 -0.94
CA LEU A 46 0.38 0.09 -1.15
C LEU A 46 -0.11 1.19 -2.10
N ALA A 47 -0.77 0.86 -3.21
CA ALA A 47 -1.25 1.86 -4.16
C ALA A 47 -2.35 2.73 -3.55
N ARG A 48 -3.31 2.12 -2.84
CA ARG A 48 -4.34 2.84 -2.09
C ARG A 48 -3.77 3.74 -1.01
N THR A 49 -2.76 3.26 -0.27
CA THR A 49 -2.11 4.08 0.78
C THR A 49 -1.35 5.28 0.19
N LYS A 50 -0.70 5.11 -0.97
CA LYS A 50 -0.04 6.22 -1.67
C LYS A 50 -1.06 7.25 -2.15
N LEU A 51 -2.15 6.81 -2.76
CA LEU A 51 -3.21 7.70 -3.23
C LEU A 51 -3.86 8.46 -2.07
N ALA A 52 -4.11 7.79 -0.94
CA ALA A 52 -4.63 8.44 0.27
C ALA A 52 -3.65 9.50 0.83
N ALA A 53 -2.34 9.22 0.80
CA ALA A 53 -1.32 10.20 1.18
C ALA A 53 -1.30 11.42 0.23
N ASP A 54 -1.52 11.20 -1.06
CA ASP A 54 -1.60 12.28 -2.05
C ASP A 54 -2.84 13.14 -1.85
N GLN A 55 -3.99 12.53 -1.52
CA GLN A 55 -5.21 13.26 -1.15
C GLN A 55 -5.03 14.10 0.12
N ALA A 56 -4.32 13.58 1.11
CA ALA A 56 -3.97 14.34 2.32
C ALA A 56 -3.07 15.54 1.97
N THR A 57 -2.08 15.33 1.10
CA THR A 57 -1.21 16.41 0.60
C THR A 57 -2.04 17.46 -0.12
N LEU A 58 -2.95 17.08 -1.01
CA LEU A 58 -3.82 18.02 -1.72
C LEU A 58 -4.72 18.81 -0.77
N THR A 59 -5.25 18.16 0.27
CA THR A 59 -6.05 18.83 1.30
C THR A 59 -5.25 19.92 2.03
N SER A 60 -3.95 19.69 2.27
CA SER A 60 -3.08 20.70 2.87
C SER A 60 -2.88 21.91 1.95
N VAL A 61 -2.71 21.68 0.64
CA VAL A 61 -2.62 22.75 -0.38
C VAL A 61 -3.95 23.52 -0.47
N GLN A 62 -5.08 22.81 -0.38
CA GLN A 62 -6.41 23.44 -0.37
C GLN A 62 -6.61 24.34 0.83
N GLY A 63 -6.06 23.98 1.99
CA GLY A 63 -6.01 24.84 3.16
C GLY A 63 -5.31 26.16 2.87
N LEU A 64 -4.13 26.11 2.21
CA LEU A 64 -3.36 27.31 1.87
C LEU A 64 -4.08 28.21 0.87
N VAL A 65 -4.72 27.64 -0.16
CA VAL A 65 -5.53 28.40 -1.13
C VAL A 65 -6.68 29.11 -0.42
N ARG A 66 -7.35 28.45 0.54
CA ARG A 66 -8.43 29.07 1.33
C ARG A 66 -7.92 30.16 2.27
N SER A 67 -6.76 29.96 2.90
CA SER A 67 -6.12 31.01 3.70
C SER A 67 -5.78 32.23 2.85
N TYR A 68 -5.21 32.03 1.66
CA TYR A 68 -4.93 33.12 0.72
C TYR A 68 -6.21 33.85 0.32
N GLN A 69 -7.28 33.13 0.01
CA GLN A 69 -8.58 33.72 -0.30
C GLN A 69 -9.12 34.57 0.86
N ALA A 70 -9.01 34.07 2.10
CA ALA A 70 -9.45 34.80 3.29
C ALA A 70 -8.63 36.08 3.53
N GLU A 71 -7.33 36.06 3.23
CA GLU A 71 -6.44 37.21 3.42
C GLU A 71 -6.54 38.26 2.31
N LYS A 72 -6.67 37.82 1.05
CA LYS A 72 -6.63 38.69 -0.13
C LYS A 72 -8.01 39.01 -0.70
N GLY A 73 -9.05 38.29 -0.28
CA GLY A 73 -10.40 38.38 -0.85
C GLY A 73 -10.55 37.78 -2.25
N GLN A 74 -9.49 37.14 -2.78
CA GLN A 74 -9.46 36.54 -4.11
C GLN A 74 -8.65 35.25 -4.10
N PHE A 75 -8.99 34.31 -4.99
CA PHE A 75 -8.19 33.11 -5.18
C PHE A 75 -6.84 33.42 -5.86
N PRO A 76 -5.82 32.56 -5.65
CA PRO A 76 -4.59 32.63 -6.44
C PRO A 76 -4.89 32.62 -7.96
N PRO A 77 -4.20 33.45 -8.76
CA PRO A 77 -4.54 33.65 -10.18
C PRO A 77 -4.24 32.43 -11.05
N ASP A 78 -3.26 31.60 -10.66
CA ASP A 78 -2.87 30.41 -11.40
C ASP A 78 -2.19 29.39 -10.48
N LYS A 79 -1.88 28.20 -11.03
CA LYS A 79 -1.20 27.12 -10.30
C LYS A 79 0.20 27.54 -9.82
N ALA A 80 0.92 28.37 -10.58
CA ALA A 80 2.26 28.80 -10.19
C ALA A 80 2.23 29.70 -8.94
N ALA A 81 1.20 30.54 -8.81
CA ALA A 81 0.94 31.31 -7.59
C ALA A 81 0.67 30.39 -6.39
N VAL A 82 -0.13 29.32 -6.57
CA VAL A 82 -0.34 28.32 -5.50
C VAL A 82 0.98 27.65 -5.11
N VAL A 83 1.80 27.25 -6.08
CA VAL A 83 3.12 26.65 -5.81
C VAL A 83 4.04 27.64 -5.08
N GLY A 84 3.97 28.93 -5.43
CA GLY A 84 4.73 29.99 -4.75
C GLY A 84 4.30 30.23 -3.29
N LEU A 85 3.10 29.81 -2.89
CA LEU A 85 2.65 29.85 -1.49
C LEU A 85 3.21 28.70 -0.65
N LEU A 86 3.69 27.63 -1.29
CA LEU A 86 4.20 26.46 -0.59
C LEU A 86 5.65 26.69 -0.14
N ALA A 87 5.96 26.33 1.10
CA ALA A 87 7.33 26.38 1.62
C ALA A 87 8.29 25.42 0.87
N SER A 88 7.74 24.35 0.29
CA SER A 88 8.45 23.41 -0.55
C SER A 88 7.49 22.76 -1.56
N PRO A 89 7.98 22.27 -2.71
CA PRO A 89 7.15 21.53 -3.65
C PRO A 89 6.43 20.34 -2.97
N PRO A 90 5.15 20.10 -3.28
CA PRO A 90 4.40 18.99 -2.70
C PRO A 90 4.99 17.67 -3.21
N ARG A 91 5.19 16.71 -2.30
CA ARG A 91 5.77 15.41 -2.62
C ARG A 91 4.69 14.35 -2.67
N PHE A 92 4.16 14.12 -3.86
CA PHE A 92 3.23 13.03 -4.10
C PHE A 92 3.95 11.68 -4.10
N GLN A 93 3.30 10.67 -3.54
CA GLN A 93 3.75 9.29 -3.41
C GLN A 93 3.43 8.48 -4.68
N CYS A 94 2.38 8.83 -5.42
CA CYS A 94 2.12 8.25 -6.73
C CYS A 94 3.14 8.78 -7.76
N PRO A 95 3.86 7.89 -8.47
CA PRO A 95 4.88 8.31 -9.43
C PRO A 95 4.31 9.20 -10.54
N GLY A 96 4.89 10.38 -10.72
CA GLY A 96 4.44 11.34 -11.74
C GLY A 96 3.10 12.03 -11.42
N ASN A 97 2.59 11.87 -10.19
CA ASN A 97 1.40 12.58 -9.77
C ASN A 97 1.71 14.06 -9.50
N ASP A 98 0.70 14.89 -9.75
CA ASP A 98 0.74 16.33 -9.60
C ASP A 98 -0.70 16.79 -9.29
N PHE A 99 -0.89 18.07 -9.00
CA PHE A 99 -2.21 18.66 -8.79
C PHE A 99 -2.63 19.60 -9.92
N GLU A 100 -3.91 19.62 -10.20
CA GLU A 100 -4.57 20.59 -11.05
C GLU A 100 -5.20 21.68 -10.17
N TYR A 101 -5.32 22.88 -10.72
CA TYR A 101 -5.86 24.03 -10.01
C TYR A 101 -6.79 24.84 -10.94
N ASP A 102 -8.02 25.09 -10.48
CA ASP A 102 -8.96 25.98 -11.15
C ASP A 102 -9.00 27.34 -10.44
N PRO A 103 -8.52 28.43 -11.06
CA PRO A 103 -8.49 29.75 -10.46
C PRO A 103 -9.89 30.39 -10.31
N ALA A 104 -10.89 29.95 -11.08
CA ALA A 104 -12.24 30.51 -10.99
C ALA A 104 -12.96 30.06 -9.71
N THR A 105 -12.72 28.82 -9.30
CA THR A 105 -13.39 28.21 -8.14
C THR A 105 -12.46 28.00 -6.94
N GLY A 106 -11.14 28.12 -7.13
CA GLY A 106 -10.13 27.82 -6.11
C GLY A 106 -10.04 26.33 -5.77
N THR A 107 -10.53 25.46 -6.66
CA THR A 107 -10.54 24.01 -6.45
C THR A 107 -9.22 23.38 -6.89
N LEU A 108 -8.85 22.30 -6.18
CA LEU A 108 -7.66 21.50 -6.47
C LEU A 108 -8.08 20.06 -6.76
N GLY A 109 -7.43 19.44 -7.73
CA GLY A 109 -7.61 18.02 -8.09
C GLY A 109 -6.27 17.30 -8.23
N LEU A 110 -6.24 15.98 -8.01
CA LEU A 110 -5.04 15.18 -8.35
C LEU A 110 -5.10 14.80 -9.83
N ALA A 111 -3.98 14.91 -10.54
CA ALA A 111 -3.85 14.42 -11.92
C ALA A 111 -3.97 12.89 -11.99
N ILE A 112 -3.51 12.19 -10.94
CA ILE A 112 -3.73 10.75 -10.73
C ILE A 112 -4.62 10.58 -9.51
N ASN A 113 -5.88 10.21 -9.74
CA ASN A 113 -6.90 10.02 -8.71
C ASN A 113 -7.40 8.56 -8.59
N ASP A 114 -6.75 7.62 -9.28
CA ASP A 114 -7.12 6.20 -9.36
C ASP A 114 -5.96 5.34 -8.83
N ASP A 115 -6.28 4.35 -7.98
CA ASP A 115 -5.32 3.47 -7.33
C ASP A 115 -4.68 2.46 -8.29
N SER A 116 -5.27 2.20 -9.46
CA SER A 116 -4.69 1.35 -10.50
C SER A 116 -3.56 2.03 -11.27
N ARG A 117 -3.53 3.36 -11.27
CA ARG A 117 -2.51 4.22 -11.90
C ARG A 117 -1.42 4.66 -10.93
N CYS A 118 -1.52 4.19 -9.68
CA CYS A 118 -0.56 4.32 -8.59
C CYS A 118 -0.10 2.91 -8.15
#